data_AF-A0A2A9P3R5-F1
#
_entry.id   AF-A0A2A9P3R5-F1
#
_cell.length_a   1.000
_cell.length_b   1.000
_cell.length_c   1.000
_cell.angle_alpha   90.00
_cell.angle_beta   90.00
_cell.angle_gamma   90.00
#
_symmetry.space_group_name_H-M   'P 1'
#
loop_
_entity.id
_entity.type
_entity.pdbx_description
1 polymer ?
#
loop_
_entity_poly.entity_id
_entity_poly.type
_entity_poly.pdbx_seq_one_letter_code
_entity_poly.pdbx_strand_id
1 'polypeptide(L)'
;MRHSSALISHPLDVFIVVVIVVVCRFVQPAVFLSALGRRFRRSRQLSFVSSPSTSTSSSSSSSSSSFYASAPSPPPPPPPPQNLVVMGPTPMRIRGKRKALSSPAKTGALMASTPPTKIRRSLASVLASRPPRQRLSSLESLPAEMLESILLYSSNLSLPRASHVIGAKLSQRATLLRLFMWSFHETWHQWFGIPANQPVHHVPQSRDEECIPCHGDAALQSAVLELPWVDIDFILQAQQTWADRYARDRWYQHSAPWHDDDATTGHAHAGGYAHFDARACFDVDFQQAVKLALPFRQWPEWRTQDVHPLARLPTALITGPWDDEQLRRLFWLTRGGIMMDHKDRPLPPWEVKLQCLENAVVCAAEPNALVANCLMGCWIYVYLPREVVARQLTSLERRIQWGADSSESKKILRWAWDLLFLCMQLPDCHLLA
;
A
#
# COMPACT_ATOMS: atom_id res chain seq x y z
N MET A 1 -34.64 -29.11 28.60
CA MET A 1 -34.27 -28.32 27.40
C MET A 1 -32.85 -27.82 27.56
N ARG A 2 -31.87 -28.52 26.98
CA ARG A 2 -30.49 -28.04 26.79
C ARG A 2 -30.15 -28.37 25.34
N HIS A 3 -29.96 -27.34 24.52
CA HIS A 3 -29.48 -27.49 23.15
C HIS A 3 -27.96 -27.68 23.20
N SER A 4 -27.50 -28.90 22.92
CA SER A 4 -26.10 -29.16 22.60
C SER A 4 -25.89 -28.93 21.11
N SER A 5 -25.19 -27.85 20.77
CA SER A 5 -24.64 -27.61 19.44
C SER A 5 -23.25 -28.22 19.38
N ALA A 6 -23.12 -29.38 18.75
CA ALA A 6 -21.84 -29.95 18.34
C ALA A 6 -21.89 -30.18 16.83
N LEU A 7 -21.49 -29.16 16.06
CA LEU A 7 -21.17 -29.30 14.65
C LEU A 7 -19.65 -29.41 14.54
N ILE A 8 -19.17 -30.62 14.27
CA ILE A 8 -17.83 -30.83 13.74
C ILE A 8 -17.92 -30.39 12.28
N SER A 9 -17.57 -29.13 12.00
CA SER A 9 -17.51 -28.60 10.64
C SER A 9 -16.35 -29.21 9.90
N HIS A 10 -16.64 -29.90 8.79
CA HIS A 10 -15.62 -30.20 7.79
C HIS A 10 -15.08 -28.88 7.23
N PRO A 11 -13.76 -28.75 6.95
CA PRO A 11 -13.18 -27.53 6.38
C PRO A 11 -13.81 -27.11 5.04
N LEU A 12 -14.42 -28.05 4.31
CA LEU A 12 -15.20 -27.77 3.09
C LEU A 12 -16.54 -27.07 3.36
N ASP A 13 -17.20 -27.32 4.50
CA ASP A 13 -18.47 -26.69 4.84
C ASP A 13 -18.26 -25.23 5.29
N VAL A 14 -17.18 -24.97 6.04
CA VAL A 14 -16.75 -23.59 6.36
C VAL A 14 -16.36 -22.85 5.08
N PHE A 15 -15.69 -23.53 4.14
CA PHE A 15 -15.31 -22.97 2.85
C PHE A 15 -16.53 -22.53 2.03
N ILE A 16 -17.57 -23.35 1.97
CA ILE A 16 -18.82 -23.03 1.25
C ILE A 16 -19.57 -21.91 1.96
N VAL A 17 -19.71 -21.94 3.29
CA VAL A 17 -20.44 -20.89 4.02
C VAL A 17 -19.75 -19.54 3.92
N VAL A 18 -18.43 -19.46 4.03
CA VAL A 18 -17.69 -18.18 3.89
C VAL A 18 -17.75 -17.66 2.46
N VAL A 19 -17.62 -18.54 1.45
CA VAL A 19 -17.82 -18.15 0.05
C VAL A 19 -19.24 -17.63 -0.16
N ILE A 20 -20.24 -18.32 0.36
CA ILE A 20 -21.64 -17.92 0.25
C ILE A 20 -21.85 -16.59 0.96
N VAL A 21 -21.31 -16.36 2.15
CA VAL A 21 -21.47 -15.08 2.88
C VAL A 21 -20.77 -13.93 2.13
N VAL A 22 -19.56 -14.16 1.61
CA VAL A 22 -18.83 -13.17 0.81
C VAL A 22 -19.59 -12.88 -0.48
N VAL A 23 -19.95 -13.91 -1.27
CA VAL A 23 -20.70 -13.74 -2.53
C VAL A 23 -22.10 -13.12 -2.27
N CYS A 24 -22.80 -13.50 -1.20
CA CYS A 24 -24.09 -12.92 -0.79
C CYS A 24 -24.00 -11.46 -0.34
N ARG A 25 -22.84 -11.00 0.16
CA ARG A 25 -22.63 -9.57 0.45
C ARG A 25 -22.51 -8.72 -0.82
N PHE A 26 -22.18 -9.33 -1.96
CA PHE A 26 -21.90 -8.61 -3.22
C PHE A 26 -22.93 -8.86 -4.33
N VAL A 27 -23.69 -9.96 -4.29
CA VAL A 27 -24.80 -10.25 -5.21
C VAL A 27 -26.11 -9.98 -4.47
N GLN A 28 -27.02 -9.18 -5.07
CA GLN A 28 -28.31 -8.83 -4.45
C GLN A 28 -28.98 -10.05 -3.79
N PRO A 29 -29.30 -10.01 -2.47
CA PRO A 29 -29.77 -11.17 -1.71
C PRO A 29 -31.01 -11.88 -2.31
N ALA A 30 -31.83 -11.13 -3.05
CA ALA A 30 -33.07 -11.61 -3.65
C ALA A 30 -32.87 -12.64 -4.78
N VAL A 31 -31.79 -12.54 -5.55
CA VAL A 31 -31.53 -13.44 -6.70
C VAL A 31 -31.02 -14.79 -6.21
N PHE A 32 -30.15 -14.77 -5.20
CA PHE A 32 -29.48 -15.94 -4.65
C PHE A 32 -30.40 -16.89 -3.86
N LEU A 33 -31.33 -16.35 -3.05
CA LEU A 33 -32.31 -17.16 -2.31
C LEU A 33 -33.23 -17.97 -3.24
N SER A 34 -33.50 -17.45 -4.45
CA SER A 34 -34.33 -18.16 -5.45
C SER A 34 -33.62 -19.38 -6.07
N ALA A 35 -32.29 -19.34 -6.17
CA ALA A 35 -31.46 -20.40 -6.73
C ALA A 35 -31.22 -21.54 -5.72
N LEU A 36 -30.98 -21.21 -4.45
CA LEU A 36 -30.83 -22.20 -3.37
C LEU A 36 -32.13 -22.91 -3.01
N GLY A 37 -33.26 -22.20 -3.04
CA GLY A 37 -34.58 -22.78 -2.75
C GLY A 37 -34.99 -23.92 -3.70
N ARG A 38 -34.46 -23.94 -4.94
CA ARG A 38 -34.72 -25.01 -5.91
C ARG A 38 -33.86 -26.25 -5.72
N ARG A 39 -32.70 -26.14 -5.05
CA ARG A 39 -31.73 -27.24 -4.88
C ARG A 39 -31.95 -28.05 -3.60
N PHE A 40 -32.39 -27.43 -2.50
CA PHE A 40 -32.57 -28.13 -1.21
C PHE A 40 -33.78 -29.08 -1.16
N ARG A 41 -34.69 -29.03 -2.14
CA ARG A 41 -35.85 -29.93 -2.21
C ARG A 41 -35.55 -31.34 -2.76
N ARG A 42 -34.30 -31.63 -3.16
CA ARG A 42 -33.93 -32.88 -3.86
C ARG A 42 -33.03 -33.87 -3.12
N SER A 43 -32.54 -33.55 -1.92
CA SER A 43 -31.65 -34.45 -1.16
C SER A 43 -32.05 -34.60 0.31
N ARG A 44 -33.11 -35.36 0.58
CA ARG A 44 -33.32 -36.01 1.90
C ARG A 44 -34.09 -37.31 1.74
N GLN A 45 -33.37 -38.41 1.55
CA GLN A 45 -33.74 -39.74 2.03
C GLN A 45 -32.46 -40.57 2.09
N LEU A 46 -32.02 -40.94 3.30
CA LEU A 46 -31.54 -42.29 3.66
C LEU A 46 -31.05 -42.35 5.13
N SER A 47 -31.73 -43.24 5.85
CA SER A 47 -31.45 -44.04 7.07
C SER A 47 -30.20 -43.81 7.94
N PHE A 48 -30.48 -43.76 9.26
CA PHE A 48 -29.55 -43.82 10.40
C PHE A 48 -29.54 -45.24 11.00
N VAL A 49 -28.38 -45.78 11.35
CA VAL A 49 -28.20 -47.01 12.16
C VAL A 49 -27.34 -46.67 13.38
N SER A 50 -27.81 -47.07 14.56
CA SER A 50 -27.25 -46.75 15.88
C SER A 50 -26.35 -47.86 16.42
N SER A 51 -25.32 -47.50 17.20
CA SER A 51 -24.61 -48.38 18.16
C SER A 51 -23.71 -47.56 19.12
N PRO A 52 -23.29 -48.10 20.27
CA PRO A 52 -23.36 -47.39 21.56
C PRO A 52 -22.03 -46.89 22.13
N SER A 53 -22.17 -45.95 23.07
CA SER A 53 -21.13 -45.24 23.82
C SER A 53 -20.75 -45.92 25.13
N THR A 54 -19.45 -45.99 25.41
CA THR A 54 -18.87 -46.35 26.72
C THR A 54 -18.30 -45.09 27.37
N SER A 55 -18.70 -44.82 28.60
CA SER A 55 -18.31 -43.68 29.41
C SER A 55 -17.18 -44.03 30.38
N THR A 56 -16.12 -43.22 30.42
CA THR A 56 -15.17 -43.16 31.53
C THR A 56 -14.91 -41.71 31.91
N SER A 57 -15.25 -41.40 33.16
CA SER A 57 -15.07 -40.12 33.84
C SER A 57 -13.68 -40.03 34.47
N SER A 58 -13.01 -38.90 34.29
CA SER A 58 -11.93 -38.49 35.20
C SER A 58 -12.04 -36.99 35.50
N SER A 59 -12.10 -36.73 36.80
CA SER A 59 -12.12 -35.43 37.48
C SER A 59 -10.70 -34.90 37.65
N SER A 60 -10.49 -33.61 37.40
CA SER A 60 -9.32 -32.90 37.90
C SER A 60 -9.72 -31.52 38.43
N SER A 61 -9.27 -31.29 39.65
CA SER A 61 -9.45 -30.15 40.53
C SER A 61 -8.55 -28.97 40.14
N SER A 62 -9.12 -27.78 40.03
CA SER A 62 -8.43 -26.52 39.79
C SER A 62 -8.11 -25.81 41.11
N SER A 63 -6.82 -25.71 41.43
CA SER A 63 -6.28 -24.88 42.52
C SER A 63 -5.92 -23.51 41.97
N SER A 64 -6.50 -22.46 42.54
CA SER A 64 -6.21 -21.06 42.21
C SER A 64 -5.14 -20.51 43.16
N SER A 65 -4.01 -20.07 42.64
CA SER A 65 -2.99 -19.30 43.39
C SER A 65 -2.86 -17.90 42.78
N SER A 66 -3.27 -16.91 43.56
CA SER A 66 -3.12 -15.48 43.27
C SER A 66 -1.71 -15.02 43.64
N PHE A 67 -0.89 -14.67 42.64
CA PHE A 67 0.36 -13.93 42.85
C PHE A 67 0.12 -12.44 42.56
N TYR A 68 0.23 -11.61 43.60
CA TYR A 68 0.40 -10.17 43.47
C TYR A 68 1.81 -9.90 42.94
N ALA A 69 1.93 -9.38 41.72
CA ALA A 69 3.19 -8.90 41.17
C ALA A 69 3.44 -7.45 41.63
N SER A 70 4.55 -7.25 42.34
CA SER A 70 5.06 -5.94 42.73
C SER A 70 5.48 -5.10 41.52
N ALA A 71 5.15 -3.82 41.55
CA ALA A 71 5.53 -2.85 40.52
C ALA A 71 7.07 -2.68 40.43
N PRO A 72 7.65 -2.58 39.22
CA PRO A 72 9.08 -2.34 39.04
C PRO A 72 9.43 -0.87 39.38
N SER A 73 10.57 -0.69 40.05
CA SER A 73 11.13 0.60 40.40
C SER A 73 11.64 1.37 39.16
N PRO A 74 11.58 2.72 39.19
CA PRO A 74 12.01 3.54 38.06
C PRO A 74 13.52 3.48 37.82
N PRO A 75 13.98 3.59 36.56
CA PRO A 75 15.39 3.56 36.21
C PRO A 75 16.14 4.82 36.69
N PRO A 76 17.45 4.71 36.96
CA PRO A 76 18.28 5.83 37.40
C PRO A 76 18.47 6.88 36.29
N PRO A 77 18.67 8.17 36.65
CA PRO A 77 18.86 9.24 35.70
C PRO A 77 20.19 9.10 34.92
N PRO A 78 20.23 9.54 33.66
CA PRO A 78 21.43 9.45 32.82
C PRO A 78 22.56 10.38 33.32
N PRO A 79 23.83 10.00 33.07
CA PRO A 79 24.98 10.82 33.45
C PRO A 79 25.05 12.12 32.64
N PRO A 80 25.66 13.19 33.21
CA PRO A 80 25.76 14.49 32.56
C PRO A 80 26.63 14.44 31.29
N PRO A 81 26.32 15.27 30.28
CA PRO A 81 27.02 15.25 29.00
C PRO A 81 28.48 15.68 29.16
N GLN A 82 29.38 14.85 28.67
CA GLN A 82 30.80 15.16 28.57
C GLN A 82 31.03 16.17 27.43
N ASN A 83 31.88 17.15 27.73
CA ASN A 83 32.27 18.30 26.90
C ASN A 83 32.39 18.01 25.40
N LEU A 84 31.55 18.68 24.62
CA LEU A 84 31.67 18.83 23.17
C LEU A 84 32.97 19.58 22.83
N VAL A 85 33.90 18.87 22.19
CA VAL A 85 35.04 19.47 21.50
C VAL A 85 34.50 20.31 20.33
N VAL A 86 34.72 21.62 20.43
CA VAL A 86 34.42 22.61 19.39
C VAL A 86 35.27 22.32 18.16
N MET A 87 34.68 21.67 17.15
CA MET A 87 35.23 21.61 15.81
C MET A 87 35.04 22.98 15.15
N GLY A 88 36.16 23.66 14.90
CA GLY A 88 36.18 24.98 14.26
C GLY A 88 35.58 24.99 12.85
N PRO A 89 35.18 26.17 12.35
CA PRO A 89 34.55 26.32 11.05
C PRO A 89 35.50 25.88 9.93
N THR A 90 35.01 25.01 9.06
CA THR A 90 35.70 24.62 7.83
C THR A 90 35.93 25.85 6.95
N PRO A 91 37.14 26.05 6.42
CA PRO A 91 37.44 27.22 5.59
C PRO A 91 36.70 27.11 4.25
N MET A 92 35.76 28.03 4.01
CA MET A 92 35.16 28.25 2.70
C MET A 92 36.24 28.60 1.68
N ARG A 93 36.58 27.65 0.81
CA ARG A 93 37.38 27.92 -0.40
C ARG A 93 36.55 28.74 -1.37
N ILE A 94 36.75 30.06 -1.32
CA ILE A 94 36.29 31.00 -2.35
C ILE A 94 36.88 30.53 -3.69
N ARG A 95 35.99 30.14 -4.61
CA ARG A 95 36.32 29.67 -5.96
C ARG A 95 36.91 30.83 -6.76
N GLY A 96 38.23 30.97 -6.66
CA GLY A 96 39.03 31.91 -7.43
C GLY A 96 38.80 31.72 -8.93
N LYS A 97 38.46 32.83 -9.59
CA LYS A 97 38.40 33.03 -11.03
C LYS A 97 39.73 32.59 -11.65
N ARG A 98 39.80 31.38 -12.22
CA ARG A 98 41.00 30.89 -12.90
C ARG A 98 41.24 31.74 -14.16
N LYS A 99 42.30 32.55 -14.13
CA LYS A 99 43.00 33.02 -15.33
C LYS A 99 43.54 31.78 -16.06
N ALA A 100 43.20 31.64 -17.33
CA ALA A 100 43.73 30.59 -18.19
C ALA A 100 45.24 30.79 -18.35
N LEU A 101 46.02 29.78 -17.94
CA LEU A 101 47.43 29.68 -18.28
C LEU A 101 47.55 28.99 -19.64
N SER A 102 48.24 29.69 -20.54
CA SER A 102 48.71 29.25 -21.84
C SER A 102 49.65 28.05 -21.73
N SER A 103 49.37 27.00 -22.49
CA SER A 103 50.32 25.92 -22.79
C SER A 103 51.21 26.29 -23.98
N PRO A 104 52.51 25.95 -23.97
CA PRO A 104 53.39 26.14 -25.12
C PRO A 104 53.48 24.90 -26.01
N ALA A 105 53.39 25.17 -27.31
CA ALA A 105 54.13 24.59 -28.43
C ALA A 105 54.18 23.06 -28.64
N LYS A 106 53.80 22.64 -29.86
CA LYS A 106 54.72 21.95 -30.79
C LYS A 106 54.27 22.06 -32.25
N THR A 107 55.08 22.80 -33.01
CA THR A 107 55.66 22.49 -34.32
C THR A 107 54.78 22.35 -35.57
N GLY A 108 54.83 23.40 -36.41
CA GLY A 108 55.37 23.25 -37.76
C GLY A 108 54.40 23.21 -38.94
N ALA A 109 54.07 24.37 -39.52
CA ALA A 109 54.02 24.57 -40.97
C ALA A 109 53.90 26.06 -41.28
N LEU A 110 54.88 26.55 -42.07
CA LEU A 110 54.93 27.90 -42.63
C LEU A 110 53.74 28.12 -43.58
N MET A 111 52.97 29.20 -43.37
CA MET A 111 52.51 30.16 -44.39
C MET A 111 51.71 31.28 -43.69
N ALA A 112 52.27 32.50 -43.73
CA ALA A 112 51.65 33.81 -43.56
C ALA A 112 50.48 33.96 -42.54
N SER A 113 50.81 34.16 -41.26
CA SER A 113 49.88 34.58 -40.22
C SER A 113 49.77 36.11 -40.14
N THR A 114 48.69 36.68 -40.66
CA THR A 114 48.21 38.00 -40.23
C THR A 114 47.75 37.94 -38.77
N PRO A 115 48.09 38.92 -37.91
CA PRO A 115 47.71 38.91 -36.50
C PRO A 115 46.17 38.94 -36.38
N PRO A 116 45.55 38.14 -35.50
CA PRO A 116 44.12 38.18 -35.29
C PRO A 116 43.76 39.53 -34.65
N THR A 117 43.30 40.45 -35.49
CA THR A 117 42.72 41.72 -35.06
C THR A 117 41.57 41.41 -34.12
N LYS A 118 41.69 41.80 -32.86
CA LYS A 118 40.62 41.72 -31.87
C LYS A 118 39.45 42.55 -32.38
N ILE A 119 38.51 41.93 -33.10
CA ILE A 119 37.30 42.58 -33.58
C ILE A 119 36.55 43.05 -32.34
N ARG A 120 36.59 44.36 -32.09
CA ARG A 120 35.75 45.02 -31.10
C ARG A 120 34.31 44.85 -31.58
N ARG A 121 33.63 43.79 -31.12
CA ARG A 121 32.19 43.66 -31.33
C ARG A 121 31.53 44.92 -30.79
N SER A 122 30.74 45.57 -31.63
CA SER A 122 30.02 46.78 -31.23
C SER A 122 29.06 46.46 -30.09
N LEU A 123 28.85 47.42 -29.20
CA LEU A 123 27.91 47.30 -28.08
C LEU A 123 26.50 46.92 -28.60
N ALA A 124 26.12 47.43 -29.79
CA ALA A 124 24.90 47.05 -30.49
C ALA A 124 24.86 45.56 -30.89
N SER A 125 25.96 44.98 -31.39
CA SER A 125 26.05 43.55 -31.69
C SER A 125 25.95 42.70 -30.41
N VAL A 126 26.54 43.16 -29.30
CA VAL A 126 26.41 42.48 -28.00
C VAL A 126 24.98 42.54 -27.47
N LEU A 127 24.30 43.68 -27.59
CA LEU A 127 22.90 43.83 -27.19
C LEU A 127 21.93 43.05 -28.10
N ALA A 128 22.18 43.00 -29.41
CA ALA A 128 21.39 42.21 -30.36
C ALA A 128 21.63 40.70 -30.19
N SER A 129 22.82 40.30 -29.74
CA SER A 129 23.13 38.91 -29.40
C SER A 129 22.61 38.47 -28.02
N ARG A 130 22.14 39.41 -27.19
CA ARG A 130 21.46 39.03 -25.95
C ARG A 130 20.12 38.43 -26.33
N PRO A 131 19.85 37.16 -25.97
CA PRO A 131 18.53 36.61 -26.17
C PRO A 131 17.53 37.57 -25.53
N PRO A 132 16.42 37.91 -26.22
CA PRO A 132 15.41 38.78 -25.66
C PRO A 132 15.09 38.26 -24.27
N ARG A 133 15.20 39.13 -23.25
CA ARG A 133 14.80 38.78 -21.89
C ARG A 133 13.36 38.34 -22.00
N GLN A 134 13.12 37.02 -21.98
CA GLN A 134 11.77 36.47 -21.99
C GLN A 134 11.06 37.15 -20.84
N ARG A 135 10.04 37.94 -21.16
CA ARG A 135 9.19 38.54 -20.15
C ARG A 135 8.46 37.39 -19.51
N LEU A 136 8.95 36.98 -18.34
CA LEU A 136 8.27 36.00 -17.52
C LEU A 136 6.84 36.48 -17.31
N SER A 137 5.89 35.57 -17.40
CA SER A 137 4.51 35.85 -17.01
C SER A 137 4.47 36.35 -15.57
N SER A 138 3.42 37.11 -15.21
CA SER A 138 3.24 37.59 -13.84
C SER A 138 3.31 36.44 -12.82
N LEU A 139 2.76 35.27 -13.19
CA LEU A 139 2.80 34.06 -12.37
C LEU A 139 4.21 33.49 -12.19
N GLU A 140 5.00 33.41 -13.28
CA GLU A 140 6.40 32.93 -13.21
C GLU A 140 7.31 33.85 -12.39
N SER A 141 6.97 35.13 -12.33
CA SER A 141 7.72 36.12 -11.55
C SER A 141 7.48 36.02 -10.03
N LEU A 142 6.46 35.28 -9.59
CA LEU A 142 6.14 35.13 -8.17
C LEU A 142 7.25 34.39 -7.40
N PRO A 143 7.43 34.70 -6.10
CA PRO A 143 8.26 33.89 -5.19
C PRO A 143 7.76 32.45 -5.09
N ALA A 144 8.66 31.52 -4.73
CA ALA A 144 8.34 30.10 -4.65
C ALA A 144 7.25 29.81 -3.60
N GLU A 145 7.25 30.56 -2.50
CA GLU A 145 6.32 30.43 -1.38
C GLU A 145 4.88 30.76 -1.80
N MET A 146 4.72 31.76 -2.68
CA MET A 146 3.42 32.15 -3.23
C MET A 146 2.92 31.09 -4.21
N LEU A 147 3.80 30.58 -5.07
CA LEU A 147 3.46 29.49 -5.98
C LEU A 147 3.08 28.21 -5.21
N GLU A 148 3.79 27.90 -4.13
CA GLU A 148 3.48 26.76 -3.27
C GLU A 148 2.12 26.92 -2.60
N SER A 149 1.81 28.11 -2.08
CA SER A 149 0.48 28.39 -1.51
C SER A 149 -0.62 28.19 -2.56
N ILE A 150 -0.43 28.73 -3.77
CA ILE A 150 -1.36 28.52 -4.89
C ILE A 150 -1.51 27.02 -5.21
N LEU A 151 -0.41 26.27 -5.25
CA LEU A 151 -0.42 24.83 -5.50
C LEU A 151 -1.25 24.07 -4.43
N LEU A 152 -1.00 24.33 -3.15
CA LEU A 152 -1.68 23.65 -2.04
C LEU A 152 -3.17 23.98 -2.00
N TYR A 153 -3.54 25.25 -2.12
CA TYR A 153 -4.96 25.65 -2.11
C TYR A 153 -5.72 25.21 -3.35
N SER A 154 -5.08 25.22 -4.53
CA SER A 154 -5.74 24.75 -5.75
C SER A 154 -5.73 23.24 -5.90
N SER A 155 -4.80 22.55 -5.22
CA SER A 155 -4.51 21.12 -5.39
C SER A 155 -4.32 20.70 -6.86
N ASN A 156 -3.94 21.66 -7.73
CA ASN A 156 -3.86 21.44 -9.16
C ASN A 156 -2.46 20.93 -9.56
N LEU A 157 -2.33 19.62 -9.70
CA LEU A 157 -1.09 18.94 -10.10
C LEU A 157 -0.59 19.31 -11.52
N SER A 158 -1.40 20.02 -12.31
CA SER A 158 -0.99 20.55 -13.62
C SER A 158 -0.21 21.86 -13.51
N LEU A 159 -0.27 22.56 -12.38
CA LEU A 159 0.40 23.87 -12.19
C LEU A 159 1.94 23.78 -12.40
N PRO A 160 2.67 22.81 -11.82
CA PRO A 160 4.10 22.66 -12.10
C PRO A 160 4.42 22.35 -13.57
N ARG A 161 3.45 21.82 -14.33
CA ARG A 161 3.59 21.47 -15.75
C ARG A 161 3.28 22.64 -16.68
N ALA A 162 2.61 23.68 -16.21
CA ALA A 162 2.24 24.84 -17.02
C ALA A 162 3.45 25.69 -17.45
N SER A 163 4.55 25.66 -16.71
CA SER A 163 5.80 26.34 -17.06
C SER A 163 7.00 25.64 -16.42
N HIS A 164 8.11 25.52 -17.15
CA HIS A 164 9.36 24.99 -16.61
C HIS A 164 9.90 25.80 -15.42
N VAL A 165 9.69 27.12 -15.40
CA VAL A 165 10.15 27.99 -14.31
C VAL A 165 9.33 27.74 -13.04
N ILE A 166 8.01 27.63 -13.20
CA ILE A 166 7.09 27.30 -12.09
C ILE A 166 7.39 25.89 -11.58
N GLY A 167 7.50 24.92 -12.49
CA GLY A 167 7.89 23.55 -12.18
C GLY A 167 9.18 23.50 -11.36
N ALA A 168 10.25 24.15 -11.82
CA ALA A 168 11.52 24.18 -11.10
C ALA A 168 11.41 24.77 -9.68
N LYS A 169 10.57 25.79 -9.48
CA LYS A 169 10.32 26.36 -8.14
C LYS A 169 9.53 25.41 -7.24
N LEU A 170 8.56 24.69 -7.80
CA LEU A 170 7.66 23.79 -7.07
C LEU A 170 8.21 22.36 -6.89
N SER A 171 9.23 21.97 -7.65
CA SER A 171 9.88 20.66 -7.54
C SER A 171 10.81 20.52 -6.33
N GLN A 172 10.84 21.51 -5.42
CA GLN A 172 11.60 21.38 -4.18
C GLN A 172 11.01 20.26 -3.32
N ARG A 173 11.86 19.40 -2.76
CA ARG A 173 11.43 18.25 -1.94
C ARG A 173 10.48 18.66 -0.81
N ALA A 174 10.73 19.79 -0.15
CA ALA A 174 9.88 20.30 0.92
C ALA A 174 8.45 20.63 0.45
N THR A 175 8.33 21.25 -0.72
CA THR A 175 7.03 21.58 -1.35
C THR A 175 6.28 20.30 -1.74
N LEU A 176 6.96 19.34 -2.36
CA LEU A 176 6.36 18.04 -2.69
C LEU A 176 5.90 17.29 -1.43
N LEU A 177 6.70 17.30 -0.36
CA LEU A 177 6.38 16.65 0.91
C LEU A 177 5.11 17.27 1.53
N ARG A 178 5.02 18.60 1.54
CA ARG A 178 3.83 19.31 2.03
C ARG A 178 2.60 19.03 1.18
N LEU A 179 2.72 18.98 -0.15
CA LEU A 179 1.62 18.61 -1.03
C LEU A 179 1.11 17.20 -0.74
N PHE A 180 2.02 16.23 -0.54
CA PHE A 180 1.64 14.87 -0.18
C PHE A 180 0.96 14.83 1.19
N MET A 181 1.58 15.40 2.23
CA MET A 181 0.99 15.50 3.57
C MET A 181 -0.39 16.18 3.54
N TRP A 182 -0.56 17.21 2.72
CA TRP A 182 -1.83 17.91 2.53
C TRP A 182 -2.90 16.98 1.94
N SER A 183 -2.57 16.22 0.88
CA SER A 183 -3.52 15.28 0.26
C SER A 183 -4.01 14.16 1.18
N PHE A 184 -3.21 13.79 2.18
CA PHE A 184 -3.56 12.75 3.17
C PHE A 184 -3.98 13.31 4.53
N HIS A 185 -3.94 14.64 4.73
CA HIS A 185 -4.09 15.26 6.05
C HIS A 185 -5.39 14.85 6.73
N GLU A 186 -6.54 14.97 6.05
CA GLU A 186 -7.85 14.64 6.61
C GLU A 186 -7.98 13.14 6.93
N THR A 187 -7.49 12.27 6.05
CA THR A 187 -7.51 10.81 6.27
C THR A 187 -6.66 10.43 7.49
N TRP A 188 -5.41 10.91 7.56
CA TRP A 188 -4.55 10.65 8.72
C TRP A 188 -5.08 11.30 9.99
N HIS A 189 -5.64 12.51 9.89
CA HIS A 189 -6.25 13.18 11.04
C HIS A 189 -7.41 12.37 11.61
N GLN A 190 -8.19 11.68 10.77
CA GLN A 190 -9.31 10.86 11.22
C GLN A 190 -8.87 9.49 11.76
N TRP A 191 -7.84 8.86 11.19
CA TRP A 191 -7.59 7.43 11.38
C TRP A 191 -6.20 7.06 11.91
N PHE A 192 -5.28 8.01 12.04
CA PHE A 192 -3.92 7.70 12.47
C PHE A 192 -3.89 7.01 13.84
N GLY A 193 -3.17 5.88 13.90
CA GLY A 193 -2.96 5.11 15.14
C GLY A 193 -4.14 4.26 15.60
N ILE A 194 -5.23 4.22 14.82
CA ILE A 194 -6.43 3.43 15.11
C ILE A 194 -6.37 2.10 14.35
N PRO A 195 -6.29 0.94 15.02
CA PRO A 195 -6.48 -0.35 14.39
C PRO A 195 -7.94 -0.50 13.92
N ALA A 196 -8.19 -0.94 12.69
CA ALA A 196 -9.56 -1.10 12.18
C ALA A 196 -10.39 -2.12 12.96
N ASN A 197 -9.75 -3.08 13.63
CA ASN A 197 -10.43 -4.12 14.40
C ASN A 197 -10.84 -3.67 15.82
N GLN A 198 -10.41 -2.49 16.26
CA GLN A 198 -10.80 -1.97 17.57
C GLN A 198 -12.02 -1.06 17.42
N PRO A 199 -13.13 -1.34 18.14
CA PRO A 199 -14.24 -0.40 18.22
C PRO A 199 -13.77 0.82 19.02
N VAL A 200 -13.19 1.80 18.34
CA VAL A 200 -12.66 2.99 19.02
C VAL A 200 -13.81 3.80 19.62
N HIS A 201 -13.69 4.08 20.91
CA HIS A 201 -14.64 4.86 21.71
C HIS A 201 -14.92 6.30 21.21
N HIS A 202 -14.20 6.77 20.18
CA HIS A 202 -14.25 8.13 19.66
C HIS A 202 -14.96 8.28 18.31
N VAL A 203 -15.24 7.16 17.61
CA VAL A 203 -16.08 7.21 16.40
C VAL A 203 -17.47 6.72 16.79
N PRO A 204 -18.54 7.49 16.54
CA PRO A 204 -19.89 7.01 16.79
C PRO A 204 -20.08 5.68 16.07
N GLN A 205 -20.40 4.63 16.84
CA GLN A 205 -20.76 3.33 16.26
C GLN A 205 -22.04 3.52 15.46
N SER A 206 -21.93 3.84 14.17
CA SER A 206 -23.07 3.79 13.28
C SER A 206 -23.46 2.32 13.14
N ARG A 207 -24.77 2.05 13.24
CA ARG A 207 -25.30 0.70 12.97
C ARG A 207 -25.02 0.25 11.53
N ASP A 208 -24.74 1.20 10.65
CA ASP A 208 -24.21 0.97 9.31
C ASP A 208 -22.68 1.14 9.35
N GLU A 209 -21.97 0.07 9.71
CA GLU A 209 -20.50 -0.01 9.65
C GLU A 209 -19.96 0.30 8.24
N GLU A 210 -20.80 0.18 7.20
CA GLU A 210 -20.47 0.52 5.80
C GLU A 210 -20.38 2.04 5.51
N CYS A 211 -20.62 2.92 6.48
CA CYS A 211 -20.85 4.34 6.20
C CYS A 211 -20.19 5.33 7.17
N ILE A 212 -19.05 5.01 7.79
CA ILE A 212 -18.26 6.10 8.40
C ILE A 212 -17.61 6.86 7.24
N PRO A 213 -18.04 8.11 6.94
CA PRO A 213 -17.47 8.85 5.82
C PRO A 213 -15.99 9.13 6.12
N CYS A 214 -15.12 8.74 5.19
CA CYS A 214 -13.74 9.17 5.21
C CYS A 214 -13.69 10.61 4.66
N HIS A 215 -13.15 11.56 5.43
CA HIS A 215 -13.16 12.98 5.06
C HIS A 215 -12.11 13.36 4.00
N GLY A 216 -11.20 12.45 3.63
CA GLY A 216 -10.15 12.71 2.66
C GLY A 216 -10.62 12.84 1.21
N ASP A 217 -9.82 13.51 0.38
CA ASP A 217 -10.06 13.59 -1.07
C ASP A 217 -9.43 12.36 -1.77
N ALA A 218 -10.27 11.38 -2.10
CA ALA A 218 -9.86 10.17 -2.81
C ALA A 218 -9.20 10.46 -4.17
N ALA A 219 -9.70 11.44 -4.91
CA ALA A 219 -9.22 11.76 -6.24
C ALA A 219 -7.83 12.41 -6.18
N LEU A 220 -7.63 13.35 -5.24
CA LEU A 220 -6.33 13.96 -5.01
C LEU A 220 -5.29 12.94 -4.53
N GLN A 221 -5.64 12.07 -3.57
CA GLN A 221 -4.74 11.01 -3.11
C GLN A 221 -4.35 10.08 -4.26
N SER A 222 -5.31 9.65 -5.08
CA SER A 222 -5.06 8.85 -6.27
C SER A 222 -4.07 9.54 -7.21
N ALA A 223 -4.31 10.82 -7.52
CA ALA A 223 -3.51 11.57 -8.47
C ALA A 223 -2.09 11.83 -7.97
N VAL A 224 -1.91 12.05 -6.66
CA VAL A 224 -0.58 12.20 -6.05
C VAL A 224 0.18 10.87 -6.04
N LEU A 225 -0.48 9.75 -5.73
CA LEU A 225 0.14 8.41 -5.74
C LEU A 225 0.60 7.96 -7.13
N GLU A 226 0.03 8.51 -8.20
CA GLU A 226 0.44 8.24 -9.59
C GLU A 226 1.70 9.03 -10.02
N LEU A 227 2.15 10.00 -9.21
CA LEU A 227 3.30 10.83 -9.59
C LEU A 227 4.62 10.04 -9.53
N PRO A 228 5.51 10.20 -10.53
CA PRO A 228 6.68 9.35 -10.68
C PRO A 228 7.77 9.54 -9.61
N TRP A 229 7.69 10.61 -8.82
CA TRP A 229 8.60 10.89 -7.71
C TRP A 229 8.10 10.34 -6.37
N VAL A 230 6.89 9.76 -6.33
CA VAL A 230 6.32 9.15 -5.12
C VAL A 230 6.76 7.70 -5.04
N ASP A 231 7.85 7.47 -4.31
CA ASP A 231 8.31 6.15 -3.89
C ASP A 231 7.92 5.86 -2.43
N ILE A 232 8.09 4.61 -1.99
CA ILE A 232 7.81 4.23 -0.60
C ILE A 232 8.59 5.07 0.43
N ASP A 233 9.85 5.40 0.16
CA ASP A 233 10.67 6.18 1.09
C ASP A 233 10.12 7.59 1.31
N PHE A 234 9.63 8.20 0.25
CA PHE A 234 8.95 9.48 0.27
C PHE A 234 7.65 9.42 1.06
N ILE A 235 6.82 8.38 0.84
CA ILE A 235 5.56 8.17 1.55
C ILE A 235 5.81 8.06 3.07
N LEU A 236 6.76 7.21 3.48
CA LEU A 236 7.09 7.00 4.89
C LEU A 236 7.67 8.28 5.53
N GLN A 237 8.48 9.04 4.79
CA GLN A 237 8.96 10.35 5.26
C GLN A 237 7.79 11.34 5.47
N ALA A 238 6.82 11.37 4.56
CA ALA A 238 5.65 12.24 4.67
C ALA A 238 4.80 11.86 5.90
N GLN A 239 4.58 10.57 6.10
CA GLN A 239 3.83 10.04 7.25
C GLN A 239 4.53 10.38 8.57
N GLN A 240 5.85 10.17 8.67
CA GLN A 240 6.62 10.56 9.86
C GLN A 240 6.54 12.07 10.12
N THR A 241 6.77 12.88 9.09
CA THR A 241 6.77 14.35 9.22
C THR A 241 5.39 14.87 9.66
N TRP A 242 4.32 14.24 9.16
CA TRP A 242 2.95 14.55 9.60
C TRP A 242 2.73 14.13 11.05
N ALA A 243 3.10 12.90 11.42
CA ALA A 243 2.91 12.40 12.78
C ALA A 243 3.66 13.24 13.82
N ASP A 244 4.92 13.60 13.51
CA ASP A 244 5.75 14.49 14.33
C ASP A 244 5.12 15.86 14.54
N ARG A 245 4.26 16.32 13.63
CA ARG A 245 3.63 17.65 13.71
C ARG A 245 2.23 17.61 14.32
N TYR A 246 1.44 16.59 14.01
CA TYR A 246 0.00 16.57 14.26
C TYR A 246 -0.47 15.43 15.17
N ALA A 247 0.40 14.46 15.50
CA ALA A 247 0.02 13.25 16.21
C ALA A 247 0.91 12.89 17.41
N ARG A 248 1.72 13.83 17.92
CA ARG A 248 2.60 13.57 19.08
C ARG A 248 1.82 13.16 20.33
N ASP A 249 0.61 13.68 20.48
CA ASP A 249 -0.31 13.43 21.57
C ASP A 249 -1.25 12.25 21.31
N ARG A 250 -1.10 11.57 20.17
CA ARG A 250 -1.95 10.44 19.79
C ARG A 250 -1.28 9.13 20.14
N TRP A 251 -2.12 8.18 20.54
CA TRP A 251 -1.73 6.78 20.68
C TRP A 251 -1.56 6.17 19.29
N TYR A 252 -0.46 5.47 19.08
CA TYR A 252 -0.25 4.65 17.89
C TYR A 252 -0.06 3.19 18.31
N GLN A 253 -0.74 2.28 17.62
CA GLN A 253 -0.55 0.84 17.75
C GLN A 253 -0.25 0.23 16.38
N HIS A 254 0.65 -0.74 16.34
CA HIS A 254 0.90 -1.51 15.13
C HIS A 254 -0.36 -2.26 14.70
N SER A 255 -0.60 -2.30 13.39
CA SER A 255 -1.74 -3.01 12.81
C SER A 255 -1.39 -4.45 12.42
N ALA A 256 -0.30 -4.99 12.96
CA ALA A 256 0.10 -6.37 12.80
C ALA A 256 -0.55 -7.23 13.90
N PRO A 257 -1.61 -7.99 13.61
CA PRO A 257 -2.26 -8.91 14.56
C PRO A 257 -1.46 -10.19 14.82
N TRP A 258 -0.20 -10.21 14.39
CA TRP A 258 0.67 -11.37 14.50
C TRP A 258 1.71 -11.06 15.54
N HIS A 259 1.41 -11.34 16.79
CA HIS A 259 2.32 -12.06 17.69
C HIS A 259 1.68 -12.18 19.07
N ASP A 260 1.64 -13.42 19.57
CA ASP A 260 1.44 -13.74 20.98
C ASP A 260 2.76 -13.58 21.79
N ASP A 261 3.91 -13.34 21.11
CA ASP A 261 5.24 -13.25 21.74
C ASP A 261 5.97 -11.95 21.37
N ASP A 262 5.71 -10.88 22.15
CA ASP A 262 6.36 -9.56 22.10
C ASP A 262 7.90 -9.60 22.22
N ALA A 263 8.48 -10.72 22.67
CA ALA A 263 9.88 -10.80 23.08
C ALA A 263 10.91 -10.76 21.93
N THR A 264 10.51 -11.04 20.68
CA THR A 264 11.49 -11.29 19.59
C THR A 264 11.73 -10.10 18.67
N THR A 265 10.78 -9.16 18.55
CA THR A 265 10.87 -8.08 17.55
C THR A 265 11.61 -6.84 18.01
N GLY A 266 11.94 -6.70 19.31
CA GLY A 266 12.68 -5.55 19.84
C GLY A 266 11.97 -4.19 19.70
N HIS A 267 10.74 -4.18 19.17
CA HIS A 267 9.86 -3.03 19.01
C HIS A 267 8.57 -3.31 19.77
N ALA A 268 8.15 -2.37 20.62
CA ALA A 268 6.95 -2.53 21.44
C ALA A 268 5.68 -2.47 20.56
N HIS A 269 5.04 -3.62 20.34
CA HIS A 269 3.76 -3.70 19.62
C HIS A 269 2.58 -3.19 20.46
N ALA A 270 2.76 -3.13 21.78
CA ALA A 270 1.76 -2.70 22.76
C ALA A 270 1.24 -1.26 22.55
N GLY A 271 1.76 -0.53 21.57
CA GLY A 271 1.38 0.84 21.27
C GLY A 271 1.92 1.84 22.29
N GLY A 272 1.85 3.12 21.94
CA GLY A 272 2.35 4.19 22.80
C GLY A 272 2.11 5.58 22.23
N TYR A 273 2.24 6.58 23.11
CA TYR A 273 2.25 8.00 22.72
C TYR A 273 3.62 8.40 22.19
N ALA A 274 3.67 9.28 21.18
CA ALA A 274 4.89 9.91 20.67
C ALA A 274 6.03 8.99 20.20
N HIS A 275 5.81 7.67 20.09
CA HIS A 275 6.84 6.68 19.73
C HIS A 275 6.70 6.12 18.30
N PHE A 276 6.01 6.83 17.42
CA PHE A 276 5.82 6.39 16.04
C PHE A 276 7.08 6.61 15.20
N ASP A 277 7.62 5.53 14.64
CA ASP A 277 8.63 5.54 13.58
C ASP A 277 8.05 4.85 12.34
N ALA A 278 7.60 5.65 11.37
CA ALA A 278 6.93 5.17 10.16
C ALA A 278 7.75 4.11 9.42
N ARG A 279 9.08 4.27 9.35
CA ARG A 279 9.95 3.37 8.61
C ARG A 279 10.18 2.07 9.37
N ALA A 280 10.56 2.16 10.64
CA ALA A 280 10.79 0.96 11.45
C ALA A 280 9.50 0.13 11.56
N CYS A 281 8.35 0.78 11.77
CA CYS A 281 7.06 0.10 11.81
C CYS A 281 6.73 -0.57 10.48
N PHE A 282 6.90 0.15 9.36
CA PHE A 282 6.63 -0.40 8.03
C PHE A 282 7.54 -1.60 7.70
N ASP A 283 8.84 -1.50 7.97
CA ASP A 283 9.79 -2.56 7.62
C ASP A 283 9.49 -3.85 8.41
N VAL A 284 9.12 -3.76 9.69
CA VAL A 284 8.68 -4.93 10.47
C VAL A 284 7.44 -5.57 9.87
N ASP A 285 6.40 -4.77 9.59
CA ASP A 285 5.15 -5.25 9.00
C ASP A 285 5.38 -5.90 7.62
N PHE A 286 6.19 -5.27 6.77
CA PHE A 286 6.51 -5.76 5.43
C PHE A 286 7.31 -7.06 5.46
N GLN A 287 8.33 -7.16 6.32
CA GLN A 287 9.11 -8.39 6.47
C GLN A 287 8.25 -9.55 6.96
N GLN A 288 7.28 -9.27 7.83
CA GLN A 288 6.33 -10.30 8.27
C GLN A 288 5.40 -10.72 7.13
N ALA A 289 4.87 -9.76 6.35
CA ALA A 289 4.03 -10.05 5.20
C ALA A 289 4.74 -10.90 4.13
N VAL A 290 6.03 -10.67 3.91
CA VAL A 290 6.86 -11.45 2.96
C VAL A 290 7.09 -12.88 3.46
N LYS A 291 7.30 -13.09 4.77
CA LYS A 291 7.49 -14.42 5.35
C LYS A 291 6.22 -15.28 5.29
N LEU A 292 5.05 -14.64 5.38
CA LEU A 292 3.76 -15.33 5.43
C LEU A 292 3.29 -15.71 4.01
N ALA A 293 3.68 -16.91 3.57
CA ALA A 293 3.10 -17.56 2.38
C ALA A 293 1.66 -18.08 2.62
N LEU A 294 0.91 -17.47 3.53
CA LEU A 294 -0.44 -17.92 3.87
C LEU A 294 -1.44 -17.46 2.81
N PRO A 295 -2.38 -18.33 2.39
CA PRO A 295 -3.45 -17.94 1.48
C PRO A 295 -4.43 -16.96 2.15
N PHE A 296 -4.79 -15.91 1.39
CA PHE A 296 -5.71 -14.78 1.62
C PHE A 296 -6.84 -14.95 2.65
N ARG A 297 -7.43 -16.14 2.85
CA ARG A 297 -8.56 -16.33 3.78
C ARG A 297 -8.22 -16.30 5.26
N GLN A 298 -6.95 -16.40 5.60
CA GLN A 298 -6.47 -16.31 6.98
C GLN A 298 -5.74 -15.02 7.25
N TRP A 299 -5.69 -14.08 6.30
CA TRP A 299 -5.16 -12.77 6.59
C TRP A 299 -6.14 -12.07 7.52
N PRO A 300 -5.73 -11.75 8.76
CA PRO A 300 -6.45 -10.86 9.64
C PRO A 300 -6.74 -9.57 8.89
N GLU A 301 -7.72 -8.80 9.33
CA GLU A 301 -7.96 -7.50 8.72
C GLU A 301 -6.79 -6.55 9.07
N TRP A 302 -5.72 -6.59 8.26
CA TRP A 302 -4.62 -5.62 8.26
C TRP A 302 -5.15 -4.31 7.71
N ARG A 303 -5.88 -3.57 8.53
CA ARG A 303 -6.45 -2.32 8.09
C ARG A 303 -6.04 -1.27 9.10
N THR A 304 -5.03 -0.50 8.73
CA THR A 304 -5.09 0.94 9.01
C THR A 304 -5.97 1.57 7.96
N GLN A 305 -6.45 2.77 8.24
CA GLN A 305 -7.08 3.60 7.22
C GLN A 305 -6.16 4.79 6.91
N ASP A 306 -4.91 4.49 6.56
CA ASP A 306 -3.90 5.49 6.17
C ASP A 306 -4.20 6.12 4.80
N VAL A 307 -5.03 5.48 3.99
CA VAL A 307 -5.42 5.89 2.63
C VAL A 307 -6.94 5.92 2.56
N HIS A 308 -7.50 6.85 1.80
CA HIS A 308 -8.93 6.89 1.57
C HIS A 308 -9.40 5.58 0.88
N PRO A 309 -10.47 4.89 1.32
CA PRO A 309 -10.89 3.61 0.74
C PRO A 309 -11.14 3.63 -0.77
N LEU A 310 -11.67 4.76 -1.26
CA LEU A 310 -11.94 5.04 -2.68
C LEU A 310 -10.72 5.53 -3.48
N ALA A 311 -9.55 5.71 -2.86
CA ALA A 311 -8.35 6.04 -3.61
C ALA A 311 -8.04 4.92 -4.61
N ARG A 312 -7.46 5.28 -5.75
CA ARG A 312 -7.14 4.36 -6.84
C ARG A 312 -5.70 3.88 -6.71
N LEU A 313 -5.54 2.58 -6.91
CA LEU A 313 -4.21 1.98 -7.01
C LEU A 313 -3.63 2.31 -8.39
N PRO A 314 -2.39 2.83 -8.49
CA PRO A 314 -1.73 3.01 -9.77
C PRO A 314 -1.72 1.72 -10.59
N THR A 315 -2.07 1.79 -11.88
CA THR A 315 -2.19 0.59 -12.74
C THR A 315 -0.91 -0.24 -12.77
N ALA A 316 0.26 0.41 -12.76
CA ALA A 316 1.56 -0.28 -12.72
C ALA A 316 1.72 -1.17 -11.47
N LEU A 317 1.14 -0.79 -10.32
CA LEU A 317 1.14 -1.61 -9.11
C LEU A 317 0.11 -2.74 -9.17
N ILE A 318 -0.91 -2.66 -10.04
CA ILE A 318 -1.88 -3.74 -10.27
C ILE A 318 -1.30 -4.79 -11.21
N THR A 319 -0.69 -4.37 -12.33
CA THR A 319 -0.36 -5.29 -13.42
C THR A 319 1.00 -5.95 -13.27
N GLY A 320 1.96 -5.32 -12.60
CA GLY A 320 3.36 -5.78 -12.58
C GLY A 320 4.04 -5.74 -13.97
N PRO A 321 5.25 -6.31 -14.11
CA PRO A 321 6.05 -6.96 -13.06
C PRO A 321 6.44 -5.98 -11.95
N TRP A 322 6.73 -6.50 -10.75
CA TRP A 322 7.04 -5.68 -9.57
C TRP A 322 8.51 -5.77 -9.18
N ASP A 323 9.15 -4.62 -8.98
CA ASP A 323 10.41 -4.53 -8.24
C ASP A 323 10.15 -4.40 -6.72
N ASP A 324 11.23 -4.35 -5.92
CA ASP A 324 11.13 -4.25 -4.45
C ASP A 324 10.38 -2.98 -4.00
N GLU A 325 10.60 -1.85 -4.68
CA GLU A 325 9.92 -0.58 -4.39
C GLU A 325 8.41 -0.73 -4.62
N GLN A 326 8.03 -1.27 -5.77
CA GLN A 326 6.63 -1.45 -6.15
C GLN A 326 5.92 -2.44 -5.22
N LEU A 327 6.58 -3.51 -4.77
CA LEU A 327 6.03 -4.44 -3.79
C LEU A 327 5.79 -3.77 -2.43
N ARG A 328 6.75 -2.97 -1.96
CA ARG A 328 6.63 -2.21 -0.71
C ARG A 328 5.50 -1.18 -0.79
N ARG A 329 5.41 -0.45 -1.91
CA ARG A 329 4.35 0.55 -2.13
C ARG A 329 2.97 -0.09 -2.28
N LEU A 330 2.88 -1.22 -2.97
CA LEU A 330 1.66 -2.02 -3.05
C LEU A 330 1.21 -2.44 -1.65
N PHE A 331 2.12 -3.01 -0.86
CA PHE A 331 1.84 -3.43 0.52
C PHE A 331 1.38 -2.27 1.39
N TRP A 332 2.05 -1.10 1.33
CA TRP A 332 1.64 0.10 2.08
C TRP A 332 0.21 0.52 1.73
N LEU A 333 -0.15 0.53 0.44
CA LEU A 333 -1.48 0.93 -0.02
C LEU A 333 -2.57 -0.05 0.45
N THR A 334 -2.32 -1.35 0.36
CA THR A 334 -3.27 -2.39 0.79
C THR A 334 -3.42 -2.45 2.30
N ARG A 335 -2.32 -2.32 3.05
CA ARG A 335 -2.33 -2.19 4.51
C ARG A 335 -3.05 -0.91 4.95
N GLY A 336 -2.88 0.16 4.19
CA GLY A 336 -3.48 1.48 4.39
C GLY A 336 -4.98 1.56 4.12
N GLY A 337 -5.63 0.45 3.76
CA GLY A 337 -7.09 0.37 3.67
C GLY A 337 -7.66 0.70 2.28
N ILE A 338 -6.84 0.66 1.22
CA ILE A 338 -7.39 0.78 -0.15
C ILE A 338 -8.30 -0.43 -0.45
N MET A 339 -9.51 -0.17 -0.94
CA MET A 339 -10.47 -1.23 -1.26
C MET A 339 -10.63 -1.37 -2.77
N MET A 340 -10.30 -2.56 -3.29
CA MET A 340 -10.41 -2.87 -4.72
C MET A 340 -11.84 -3.30 -5.12
N ASP A 341 -12.64 -3.75 -4.16
CA ASP A 341 -13.99 -4.29 -4.31
C ASP A 341 -15.09 -3.35 -3.80
N HIS A 342 -14.77 -2.07 -3.59
CA HIS A 342 -15.74 -1.08 -3.13
C HIS A 342 -16.84 -0.84 -4.18
N LYS A 343 -18.11 -0.81 -3.74
CA LYS A 343 -19.30 -0.68 -4.62
C LYS A 343 -19.25 0.56 -5.52
N ASP A 344 -18.77 1.68 -4.98
CA ASP A 344 -18.68 2.96 -5.71
C ASP A 344 -17.43 3.09 -6.60
N ARG A 345 -16.57 2.08 -6.65
CA ARG A 345 -15.35 2.12 -7.44
C ARG A 345 -15.56 1.41 -8.78
N PRO A 346 -15.23 2.05 -9.92
CA PRO A 346 -15.20 1.34 -11.19
C PRO A 346 -14.11 0.24 -11.12
N LEU A 347 -14.51 -0.99 -11.41
CA LEU A 347 -13.58 -2.11 -11.46
C LEU A 347 -12.60 -1.92 -12.63
N PRO A 348 -11.33 -2.34 -12.48
CA PRO A 348 -10.41 -2.36 -13.60
C PRO A 348 -10.94 -3.21 -14.76
N PRO A 349 -10.61 -2.87 -16.03
CA PRO A 349 -10.92 -3.72 -17.18
C PRO A 349 -10.38 -5.14 -16.97
N TRP A 350 -11.05 -6.15 -17.56
CA TRP A 350 -10.68 -7.55 -17.37
C TRP A 350 -9.26 -7.85 -17.87
N GLU A 351 -8.74 -7.08 -18.83
CA GLU A 351 -7.36 -7.18 -19.32
C GLU A 351 -6.35 -6.84 -18.22
N VAL A 352 -6.62 -5.81 -17.42
CA VAL A 352 -5.78 -5.41 -16.27
C VAL A 352 -5.81 -6.49 -15.20
N LYS A 353 -7.00 -7.07 -14.94
CA LYS A 353 -7.16 -8.19 -13.99
C LYS A 353 -6.40 -9.43 -14.45
N LEU A 354 -6.52 -9.77 -15.73
CA LEU A 354 -5.85 -10.92 -16.32
C LEU A 354 -4.34 -10.74 -16.27
N GLN A 355 -3.83 -9.57 -16.64
CA GLN A 355 -2.39 -9.29 -16.59
C GLN A 355 -1.85 -9.39 -15.17
N CYS A 356 -2.58 -8.89 -14.16
CA CYS A 356 -2.25 -9.09 -12.74
C CYS A 356 -2.19 -10.59 -12.40
N LEU A 357 -3.19 -11.38 -12.80
CA LEU A 357 -3.26 -12.81 -12.52
C LEU A 357 -2.11 -13.59 -13.18
N GLU A 358 -1.79 -13.27 -14.42
CA GLU A 358 -0.72 -13.90 -15.18
C GLU A 358 0.65 -13.58 -14.56
N ASN A 359 0.91 -12.30 -14.29
CA ASN A 359 2.20 -11.85 -13.74
C ASN A 359 2.42 -12.28 -12.29
N ALA A 360 1.36 -12.38 -11.47
CA ALA A 360 1.49 -12.77 -10.08
C ALA A 360 1.48 -14.29 -9.87
N VAL A 361 0.73 -15.05 -10.67
CA VAL A 361 0.46 -16.46 -10.39
C VAL A 361 0.66 -17.37 -11.60
N VAL A 362 -0.03 -17.13 -12.72
CA VAL A 362 -0.12 -18.16 -13.77
C VAL A 362 1.20 -18.33 -14.54
N CYS A 363 1.82 -17.21 -14.93
CA CYS A 363 3.04 -17.18 -15.75
C CYS A 363 4.30 -16.85 -14.95
N ALA A 364 4.16 -16.44 -13.68
CA ALA A 364 5.28 -16.15 -12.79
C ALA A 364 6.18 -17.38 -12.59
N ALA A 365 7.50 -17.23 -12.57
CA ALA A 365 8.41 -18.35 -12.31
C ALA A 365 8.07 -19.04 -10.97
N GLU A 366 7.81 -18.24 -9.94
CA GLU A 366 7.18 -18.65 -8.70
C GLU A 366 6.00 -17.71 -8.41
N PRO A 367 4.83 -18.22 -7.93
CA PRO A 367 3.71 -17.39 -7.55
C PRO A 367 4.10 -16.37 -6.47
N ASN A 368 3.82 -15.09 -6.72
CA ASN A 368 4.11 -14.01 -5.78
C ASN A 368 3.05 -13.97 -4.68
N ALA A 369 3.34 -14.59 -3.54
CA ALA A 369 2.44 -14.68 -2.40
C ALA A 369 2.02 -13.29 -1.88
N LEU A 370 2.95 -12.34 -1.77
CA LEU A 370 2.65 -10.99 -1.30
C LEU A 370 1.64 -10.29 -2.20
N VAL A 371 1.86 -10.33 -3.52
CA VAL A 371 0.94 -9.74 -4.50
C VAL A 371 -0.41 -10.43 -4.47
N ALA A 372 -0.44 -11.77 -4.38
CA ALA A 372 -1.68 -12.52 -4.24
C ALA A 372 -2.46 -12.07 -2.99
N ASN A 373 -1.77 -11.86 -1.88
CA ASN A 373 -2.38 -11.41 -0.64
C ASN A 373 -2.85 -9.95 -0.70
N CYS A 374 -2.11 -9.09 -1.40
CA CYS A 374 -2.45 -7.67 -1.56
C CYS A 374 -3.61 -7.46 -2.56
N LEU A 375 -3.63 -8.20 -3.66
CA LEU A 375 -4.50 -7.91 -4.81
C LEU A 375 -5.56 -8.97 -5.10
N MET A 376 -5.36 -10.25 -4.79
CA MET A 376 -6.23 -11.32 -5.32
C MET A 376 -7.47 -11.60 -4.45
N GLY A 377 -8.25 -10.54 -4.20
CA GLY A 377 -9.60 -10.65 -3.64
C GLY A 377 -10.65 -11.09 -4.68
N CYS A 378 -11.94 -11.09 -4.32
CA CYS A 378 -13.00 -11.51 -5.24
C CYS A 378 -13.07 -10.67 -6.53
N TRP A 379 -12.67 -9.39 -6.46
CA TRP A 379 -12.76 -8.45 -7.57
C TRP A 379 -11.96 -8.86 -8.82
N ILE A 380 -10.85 -9.60 -8.65
CA ILE A 380 -9.97 -10.00 -9.77
C ILE A 380 -10.61 -11.11 -10.61
N TYR A 381 -11.51 -11.90 -10.03
CA TYR A 381 -12.12 -13.06 -10.67
C TYR A 381 -13.52 -12.78 -11.27
N VAL A 382 -14.15 -11.67 -10.90
CA VAL A 382 -15.46 -11.27 -11.46
C VAL A 382 -15.30 -10.57 -12.82
N TYR A 383 -16.31 -10.74 -13.68
CA TYR A 383 -16.39 -10.13 -15.02
C TYR A 383 -15.25 -10.51 -15.97
N LEU A 384 -14.60 -11.66 -15.76
CA LEU A 384 -13.67 -12.23 -16.73
C LEU A 384 -14.45 -12.95 -17.84
N PRO A 385 -14.07 -12.82 -19.13
CA PRO A 385 -14.69 -13.60 -20.20
C PRO A 385 -14.54 -15.11 -19.96
N ARG A 386 -15.57 -15.89 -20.29
CA ARG A 386 -15.61 -17.33 -19.98
C ARG A 386 -14.47 -18.10 -20.64
N GLU A 387 -14.14 -17.74 -21.87
CA GLU A 387 -13.07 -18.34 -22.67
C GLU A 387 -11.69 -18.05 -22.06
N VAL A 388 -11.54 -16.85 -21.46
CA VAL A 388 -10.33 -16.47 -20.74
C VAL A 388 -10.21 -17.30 -19.46
N VAL A 389 -11.27 -17.41 -18.66
CA VAL A 389 -11.29 -18.22 -17.44
C VAL A 389 -10.95 -19.68 -17.73
N ALA A 390 -11.58 -20.27 -18.76
CA ALA A 390 -11.31 -21.66 -19.17
C ALA A 390 -9.84 -21.88 -19.53
N ARG A 391 -9.25 -20.96 -20.30
CA ARG A 391 -7.82 -21.01 -20.66
C ARG A 391 -6.92 -20.94 -19.43
N GLN A 392 -7.20 -20.04 -18.51
CA GLN A 392 -6.41 -19.88 -17.28
C GLN A 392 -6.51 -21.13 -16.39
N LEU A 393 -7.68 -21.73 -16.27
CA LEU A 393 -7.86 -22.99 -15.52
C LEU A 393 -7.06 -24.15 -16.12
N THR A 394 -7.08 -24.33 -17.44
CA THR A 394 -6.27 -25.34 -18.10
C THR A 394 -4.77 -25.10 -17.89
N SER A 395 -4.34 -23.82 -17.92
CA SER A 395 -2.95 -23.44 -17.66
C SER A 395 -2.53 -23.80 -16.22
N LEU A 396 -3.34 -23.40 -15.25
CA LEU A 396 -3.12 -23.67 -13.83
C LEU A 396 -3.12 -25.17 -13.54
N GLU A 397 -4.07 -25.94 -14.08
CA GLU A 397 -4.15 -27.39 -13.90
C GLU A 397 -2.88 -28.09 -14.41
N ARG A 398 -2.44 -27.73 -15.63
CA ARG A 398 -1.19 -28.25 -16.20
C ARG A 398 0.01 -27.93 -15.32
N ARG A 399 0.11 -26.69 -14.83
CA ARG A 399 1.20 -26.25 -13.96
C ARG A 399 1.17 -26.95 -12.60
N ILE A 400 -0.01 -27.13 -12.00
CA ILE A 400 -0.14 -27.85 -10.72
C ILE A 400 0.30 -29.32 -10.87
N GLN A 401 -0.08 -29.97 -11.97
CA GLN A 401 0.21 -31.39 -12.20
C GLN A 401 1.65 -31.64 -12.61
N TRP A 402 2.18 -30.83 -13.53
CA TRP A 402 3.47 -31.09 -14.20
C TRP A 402 4.56 -30.05 -13.90
N GLY A 403 4.21 -28.95 -13.22
CA GLY A 403 5.16 -27.90 -12.85
C GLY A 403 6.08 -28.33 -11.71
N ALA A 404 7.33 -27.86 -11.79
CA ALA A 404 8.36 -28.01 -10.77
C ALA A 404 8.20 -27.02 -9.60
N ASP A 405 6.98 -26.53 -9.35
CA ASP A 405 6.66 -25.60 -8.28
C ASP A 405 6.84 -26.23 -6.89
N SER A 406 7.29 -25.42 -5.93
CA SER A 406 7.38 -25.80 -4.52
C SER A 406 5.99 -26.15 -3.93
N SER A 407 5.98 -26.84 -2.79
CA SER A 407 4.71 -27.19 -2.12
C SER A 407 3.88 -25.97 -1.77
N GLU A 408 4.51 -24.87 -1.35
CA GLU A 408 3.84 -23.61 -1.02
C GLU A 408 3.28 -22.93 -2.28
N SER A 409 4.06 -22.88 -3.36
CA SER A 409 3.61 -22.37 -4.66
C SER A 409 2.39 -23.13 -5.17
N LYS A 410 2.37 -24.46 -5.02
CA LYS A 410 1.22 -25.30 -5.40
C LYS A 410 -0.04 -24.99 -4.59
N LYS A 411 0.06 -24.53 -3.35
CA LYS A 411 -1.10 -24.08 -2.56
C LYS A 411 -1.71 -22.81 -3.16
N ILE A 412 -0.87 -21.83 -3.54
CA ILE A 412 -1.32 -20.58 -4.18
C ILE A 412 -1.97 -20.87 -5.54
N LEU A 413 -1.35 -21.73 -6.35
CA LEU A 413 -1.89 -22.14 -7.65
C LEU A 413 -3.25 -22.82 -7.53
N ARG A 414 -3.40 -23.77 -6.60
CA ARG A 414 -4.69 -24.45 -6.34
C ARG A 414 -5.76 -23.47 -5.88
N TRP A 415 -5.38 -22.55 -5.00
CA TRP A 415 -6.30 -21.52 -4.53
C TRP A 415 -6.81 -20.61 -5.67
N ALA A 416 -5.91 -20.13 -6.53
CA ALA A 416 -6.30 -19.36 -7.71
C ALA A 416 -7.20 -20.17 -8.65
N TRP A 417 -6.90 -21.47 -8.83
CA TRP A 417 -7.74 -22.39 -9.61
C TRP A 417 -9.13 -22.52 -9.00
N ASP A 418 -9.25 -22.74 -7.70
CA ASP A 418 -10.53 -22.89 -6.99
C ASP A 418 -11.40 -21.63 -7.15
N LEU A 419 -10.81 -20.44 -7.06
CA LEU A 419 -11.52 -19.17 -7.21
C LEU A 419 -11.99 -18.92 -8.65
N LEU A 420 -11.15 -19.19 -9.65
CA LEU A 420 -11.53 -19.12 -11.06
C LEU A 420 -12.63 -20.14 -11.40
N PHE A 421 -12.50 -21.36 -10.89
CA PHE A 421 -13.47 -22.43 -11.09
C PHE A 421 -14.82 -22.03 -10.51
N LEU A 422 -14.83 -21.52 -9.26
CA LEU A 422 -16.03 -21.01 -8.62
C LEU A 422 -16.68 -19.89 -9.44
N CYS A 423 -15.90 -18.92 -9.93
CA CYS A 423 -16.44 -17.83 -10.74
C CYS A 423 -17.08 -18.32 -12.05
N MET A 424 -16.54 -19.39 -12.67
CA MET A 424 -17.14 -19.99 -13.86
C MET A 424 -18.49 -20.67 -13.56
N GLN A 425 -18.70 -21.16 -12.33
CA GLN A 425 -19.94 -21.84 -11.94
C GLN A 425 -21.06 -20.86 -11.55
N LEU A 426 -20.75 -19.58 -11.34
CA LEU A 426 -21.74 -18.57 -10.95
C LEU A 426 -22.39 -17.96 -12.22
N PRO A 427 -23.66 -18.29 -12.51
CA PRO A 427 -24.33 -17.87 -13.76
C PRO A 427 -24.46 -16.34 -13.89
N ASP A 428 -24.47 -15.63 -12.77
CA ASP A 428 -24.72 -14.19 -12.71
C ASP A 428 -23.43 -13.34 -12.76
N CYS A 429 -22.24 -13.94 -12.69
CA CYS A 429 -20.97 -13.20 -12.77
C CYS A 429 -20.69 -12.61 -14.16
N HIS A 430 -21.49 -12.95 -15.17
CA HIS A 430 -21.32 -12.53 -16.56
C HIS A 430 -22.45 -11.65 -17.10
N LEU A 431 -23.52 -11.41 -16.32
CA LEU A 431 -24.78 -10.83 -16.84
C LEU A 431 -24.98 -9.32 -16.55
N LEU A 432 -24.01 -8.64 -15.96
CA LEU A 432 -24.10 -7.20 -15.62
C LEU A 432 -23.01 -6.34 -16.27
N ALA A 433 -22.38 -6.82 -17.35
CA ALA A 433 -21.42 -6.04 -18.13
C ALA A 433 -22.12 -5.07 -19.09
#